data_AF-A0A3L6FT43-F1
#
_entry.id   AF-A0A3L6FT43-F1
#
_cell.length_a   1.000
_cell.length_b   1.000
_cell.length_c   1.000
_cell.angle_alpha   90.00
_cell.angle_beta   90.00
_cell.angle_gamma   90.00
#
_symmetry.space_group_name_H-M   'P 1'
#
loop_
_entity.id
_entity.type
_entity.pdbx_description
1 polymer ?
#
loop_
_entity_poly.entity_id
_entity_poly.type
_entity_poly.pdbx_seq_one_letter_code
_entity_poly.pdbx_strand_id
1 'polypeptide(L)'
;MDNGDGIAVGWLGHPVFRDKEGRELFVRRMPTFFETFPVVLVDEEGIVRADVPFRRAESKYSVEQVGVTVEFYGGKLNGTWMLKWNLEHSKKLEIQLQGDRQPDTTLLWYLSPPFFV
;
A
#
# COMPACT_ATOMS: atom_id res chain seq x y z
N MET A 1 -16.52 -9.40 16.06
CA MET A 1 -15.65 -8.78 15.03
C MET A 1 -14.63 -9.78 14.49
N ASP A 2 -14.87 -11.08 14.69
CA ASP A 2 -13.84 -12.11 14.60
C ASP A 2 -14.04 -12.95 13.31
N ASN A 3 -15.29 -13.03 12.86
CA ASN A 3 -15.70 -13.79 11.67
C ASN A 3 -15.45 -13.03 10.35
N GLY A 4 -15.19 -11.71 10.40
CA GLY A 4 -14.96 -10.88 9.22
C GLY A 4 -13.47 -10.61 8.98
N ASP A 5 -12.80 -10.01 9.98
CA ASP A 5 -11.43 -9.50 9.85
C ASP A 5 -10.37 -10.48 10.39
N GLY A 6 -10.80 -11.54 11.06
CA GLY A 6 -9.93 -12.52 11.72
C GLY A 6 -9.41 -12.05 13.08
N ILE A 7 -8.46 -12.83 13.61
CA ILE A 7 -7.86 -12.58 14.94
C ILE A 7 -6.52 -11.86 14.75
N ALA A 8 -6.33 -10.76 15.47
CA ALA A 8 -5.07 -10.02 15.45
C ALA A 8 -3.93 -10.86 16.06
N VAL A 9 -2.89 -11.11 15.28
CA VAL A 9 -1.73 -11.95 15.68
C VAL A 9 -0.49 -11.14 16.09
N GLY A 10 -0.40 -9.87 15.68
CA GLY A 10 0.73 -9.01 16.04
C GLY A 10 0.84 -7.74 15.19
N TRP A 11 1.70 -6.82 15.62
CA TRP A 11 1.95 -5.57 14.92
C TRP A 11 3.03 -5.73 13.84
N LEU A 12 2.71 -5.30 12.61
CA LEU A 12 3.59 -5.46 11.45
C LEU A 12 4.62 -4.33 11.30
N GLY A 13 4.36 -3.16 11.87
CA GLY A 13 5.21 -1.97 11.79
C GLY A 13 4.43 -0.73 11.35
N HIS A 14 5.07 0.43 11.44
CA HIS A 14 4.52 1.69 10.91
C HIS A 14 5.01 1.90 9.47
N PRO A 15 4.12 1.88 8.46
CA PRO A 15 4.51 2.09 7.07
C PRO A 15 4.71 3.57 6.75
N VAL A 16 5.85 3.91 6.17
CA VAL A 16 6.15 5.23 5.61
C VAL A 16 6.42 5.07 4.12
N PHE A 17 5.64 5.74 3.29
CA PHE A 17 5.77 5.66 1.84
C PHE A 17 6.68 6.78 1.34
N ARG A 18 7.58 6.46 0.42
CA ARG A 18 8.43 7.45 -0.24
C ARG A 18 8.47 7.24 -1.74
N ASP A 19 8.47 8.32 -2.49
CA ASP A 19 8.76 8.25 -3.92
C ASP A 19 10.26 8.14 -4.20
N LYS A 20 10.62 8.02 -5.49
CA LYS A 20 12.01 8.01 -5.95
C LYS A 20 12.82 9.28 -5.61
N GLU A 21 12.13 10.39 -5.35
CA GLU A 21 12.73 11.68 -4.96
C GLU A 21 12.91 11.77 -3.42
N GLY A 22 12.46 10.75 -2.68
CA GLY A 22 12.52 10.68 -1.22
C GLY A 22 11.42 11.46 -0.51
N ARG A 23 10.43 12.00 -1.23
CA ARG A 23 9.28 12.70 -0.63
C ARG A 23 8.39 11.70 0.08
N GLU A 24 7.97 12.05 1.28
CA GLU A 24 7.00 11.25 2.02
C GLU A 24 5.61 11.36 1.39
N LEU A 25 4.95 10.21 1.26
CA LEU A 25 3.62 10.09 0.70
C LEU A 25 2.65 9.52 1.73
N PHE A 26 1.42 10.00 1.68
CA PHE A 26 0.33 9.60 2.56
C PHE A 26 -0.76 8.91 1.75
N VAL A 27 -1.22 7.77 2.25
CA VAL A 27 -2.35 7.06 1.65
C VAL A 27 -3.65 7.77 2.03
N ARG A 28 -4.47 8.12 1.04
CA ARG A 28 -5.78 8.72 1.28
C ARG A 28 -6.69 7.71 1.97
N ARG A 29 -7.15 8.03 3.18
CA ARG A 29 -8.10 7.21 3.94
C ARG A 29 -9.47 7.19 3.25
N MET A 30 -10.12 6.03 3.26
CA MET A 30 -11.48 5.88 2.76
C MET A 30 -12.47 6.55 3.74
N PRO A 31 -13.35 7.42 3.24
CA PRO A 31 -14.45 7.93 4.03
C PRO A 31 -15.44 6.82 4.39
N THR A 32 -16.16 6.99 5.50
CA THR A 32 -17.12 6.02 6.04
C THR A 32 -18.29 5.66 5.13
N PHE A 33 -18.55 6.46 4.09
CA PHE A 33 -19.70 6.27 3.20
C PHE A 33 -19.44 5.29 2.04
N PHE A 34 -18.18 5.03 1.70
CA PHE A 34 -17.86 4.19 0.55
C PHE A 34 -17.85 2.71 0.96
N GLU A 35 -18.14 1.82 0.01
CA GLU A 35 -17.84 0.38 0.13
C GLU A 35 -16.51 0.01 -0.54
N THR A 36 -16.09 0.79 -1.55
CA THR A 36 -14.80 0.67 -2.23
C THR A 36 -14.22 2.06 -2.46
N PHE A 37 -12.90 2.22 -2.30
CA PHE A 37 -12.21 3.49 -2.50
C PHE A 37 -10.88 3.26 -3.21
N PRO A 38 -10.54 4.08 -4.22
CA PRO A 38 -9.30 3.91 -4.94
C PRO A 38 -8.10 4.20 -4.03
N VAL A 39 -7.00 3.53 -4.32
CA VAL A 39 -5.74 3.72 -3.61
C VAL A 39 -5.02 4.90 -4.25
N VAL A 40 -4.91 5.99 -3.49
CA VAL A 40 -4.26 7.23 -3.94
C VAL A 40 -3.25 7.65 -2.88
N LEU A 41 -2.03 7.97 -3.33
CA LEU A 41 -0.95 8.49 -2.53
C LEU A 41 -0.77 9.98 -2.83
N VAL A 42 -0.79 10.78 -1.78
CA VAL A 42 -0.65 12.24 -1.82
C VAL A 42 0.59 12.68 -1.06
N ASP A 43 1.19 13.81 -1.44
CA ASP A 43 2.23 14.44 -0.62
C ASP A 43 1.63 15.30 0.52
N GLU A 44 2.49 15.97 1.29
CA GLU A 44 2.10 16.89 2.37
C GLU A 44 1.21 18.05 1.89
N GLU A 45 1.34 18.45 0.62
CA GLU A 45 0.54 19.52 0.00
C GLU A 45 -0.81 19.01 -0.51
N GLY A 46 -1.06 17.70 -0.43
CA GLY A 46 -2.29 17.05 -0.92
C GLY A 46 -2.30 16.81 -2.43
N ILE A 47 -1.15 16.95 -3.11
CA ILE A 47 -1.00 16.67 -4.53
C ILE A 47 -0.85 15.16 -4.73
N VAL A 48 -1.60 14.59 -5.68
CA VAL A 48 -1.49 13.18 -6.03
C VAL A 48 -0.16 12.90 -6.70
N ARG A 49 0.62 11.98 -6.12
CA ARG A 49 1.94 11.58 -6.64
C ARG A 49 1.96 10.16 -7.17
N ALA A 50 1.12 9.28 -6.61
CA ALA A 50 0.99 7.92 -7.11
C ALA A 50 -0.43 7.40 -6.91
N ASP A 51 -0.83 6.48 -7.78
CA ASP A 51 -2.11 5.76 -7.71
C ASP A 51 -1.96 4.30 -8.13
N VAL A 52 -2.98 3.50 -7.80
CA VAL A 52 -3.17 2.18 -8.39
C VAL A 52 -4.20 2.32 -9.51
N PRO A 53 -3.77 2.28 -10.79
CA PRO A 53 -4.66 2.55 -11.90
C PRO A 53 -5.66 1.41 -12.10
N PHE A 54 -6.93 1.76 -12.29
CA PHE A 54 -7.95 0.79 -12.70
C PHE A 54 -7.73 0.28 -14.13
N ARG A 55 -7.21 1.15 -15.03
CA ARG A 55 -6.83 0.82 -16.41
C ARG A 55 -5.36 1.17 -16.64
N ARG A 56 -4.52 0.16 -16.89
CA ARG A 56 -3.06 0.34 -17.07
C ARG A 56 -2.67 1.14 -18.32
N ALA A 57 -3.47 1.07 -19.39
CA ALA A 57 -3.13 1.67 -20.69
C ALA A 57 -2.95 3.20 -20.65
N GLU A 58 -3.54 3.88 -19.67
CA GLU A 58 -3.51 5.34 -19.54
C GLU A 58 -2.85 5.81 -18.24
N SER A 59 -2.22 4.91 -17.48
CA SER A 59 -1.64 5.25 -16.18
C SER A 59 -0.34 6.05 -16.34
N LYS A 60 -0.32 7.23 -15.70
CA LYS A 60 0.87 8.10 -15.57
C LYS A 60 1.43 8.14 -14.15
N TYR A 61 0.63 7.75 -13.16
CA TYR A 61 0.93 7.82 -11.73
C TYR A 61 1.04 6.43 -11.09
N SER A 62 1.19 5.37 -11.88
CA SER A 62 1.33 4.01 -11.34
C SER A 62 2.45 3.94 -10.31
N VAL A 63 2.18 3.33 -9.15
CA VAL A 63 3.17 3.10 -8.08
C VAL A 63 4.48 2.48 -8.57
N GLU A 64 4.41 1.61 -9.58
CA GLU A 64 5.58 0.96 -10.19
C GLU A 64 6.39 1.90 -11.07
N GLN A 65 5.72 2.81 -11.79
CA GLN A 65 6.37 3.79 -12.66
C GLN A 65 6.99 4.94 -11.86
N VAL A 66 6.30 5.35 -10.79
CA VAL A 66 6.79 6.39 -9.87
C VAL A 66 7.93 5.84 -9.00
N GLY A 67 7.96 4.52 -8.77
CA GLY A 67 8.99 3.86 -7.97
C GLY A 67 8.76 4.08 -6.48
N VAL A 68 7.52 3.92 -6.02
CA VAL A 68 7.18 4.11 -4.61
C VAL A 68 7.79 2.97 -3.79
N THR A 69 8.49 3.34 -2.72
CA THR A 69 9.02 2.43 -1.71
C THR A 69 8.25 2.61 -0.42
N VAL A 70 8.21 1.56 0.40
CA VAL A 70 7.65 1.62 1.75
C VAL A 70 8.71 1.18 2.75
N GLU A 71 8.92 1.99 3.76
CA GLU A 71 9.79 1.69 4.89
C GLU A 71 8.92 1.40 6.11
N PHE A 72 9.08 0.23 6.72
CA PHE A 72 8.40 -0.11 7.95
C PHE A 72 9.31 0.17 9.13
N TYR A 73 8.81 0.96 10.08
CA TYR A 73 9.47 1.20 11.36
C TYR A 73 8.86 0.33 12.45
N GLY A 74 9.67 -0.54 13.03
CA GLY A 74 9.26 -1.48 14.08
C GLY A 74 8.40 -2.63 13.55
N GLY A 75 7.91 -3.46 14.48
CA GLY A 75 7.10 -4.63 14.15
C GLY A 75 7.87 -5.73 13.38
N LYS A 76 7.11 -6.67 12.82
CA LYS A 76 7.66 -7.84 12.13
C LYS A 76 8.34 -7.51 10.80
N LEU A 77 7.90 -6.47 10.10
CA LEU A 77 8.34 -6.13 8.74
C LEU A 77 9.39 -5.02 8.71
N ASN A 78 10.05 -4.73 9.82
CA ASN A 78 11.02 -3.64 9.92
C ASN A 78 12.06 -3.67 8.77
N GLY A 79 12.16 -2.58 8.02
CA GLY A 79 13.02 -2.44 6.85
C GLY A 79 12.35 -1.79 5.65
N THR A 80 13.12 -1.64 4.56
CA THR A 80 12.66 -1.04 3.30
C THR A 80 12.18 -2.12 2.34
N TRP A 81 11.03 -1.87 1.70
CA TRP A 81 10.38 -2.76 0.76
C TRP A 81 9.94 -1.99 -0.48
N MET A 82 9.95 -2.67 -1.62
CA MET A 82 9.44 -2.13 -2.87
C MET A 82 7.99 -2.54 -3.07
N LEU A 83 7.15 -1.59 -3.48
CA LEU A 83 5.75 -1.84 -3.80
C LEU A 83 5.65 -2.38 -5.22
N LYS A 84 5.09 -3.58 -5.35
CA LYS A 84 4.75 -4.18 -6.64
C LYS A 84 3.26 -4.49 -6.71
N TRP A 85 2.68 -4.25 -7.87
CA TRP A 85 1.26 -4.47 -8.11
C TRP A 85 1.04 -5.73 -8.97
N ASN A 86 0.61 -6.82 -8.33
CA ASN A 86 0.35 -8.08 -9.03
C ASN A 86 -1.09 -8.12 -9.57
N LEU A 87 -1.24 -8.49 -10.85
CA LEU A 87 -2.53 -8.58 -11.54
C LEU A 87 -3.17 -9.98 -11.49
N GLU A 88 -2.44 -11.02 -11.09
CA GLU A 88 -2.92 -12.41 -11.15
C GLU A 88 -4.11 -12.67 -10.21
N HIS A 89 -4.20 -11.93 -9.11
CA HIS A 89 -5.35 -11.97 -8.20
C HIS A 89 -6.35 -10.84 -8.49
N SER A 90 -6.89 -10.81 -9.70
CA SER A 90 -7.89 -9.87 -10.27
C SER A 90 -9.11 -9.50 -9.36
N LYS A 91 -9.27 -10.11 -8.18
CA LYS A 91 -10.33 -9.81 -7.20
C LYS A 91 -9.82 -9.21 -5.89
N LYS A 92 -8.52 -9.02 -5.73
CA LYS A 92 -7.88 -8.60 -4.49
C LYS A 92 -6.83 -7.54 -4.79
N LEU A 93 -6.95 -6.38 -4.13
CA LEU A 93 -5.96 -5.32 -4.26
C LEU A 93 -4.70 -5.73 -3.48
N GLU A 94 -3.90 -6.61 -4.09
CA GLU A 94 -2.67 -7.16 -3.50
C GLU A 94 -1.47 -6.30 -3.89
N ILE A 95 -0.93 -5.60 -2.89
CA ILE A 95 0.37 -4.97 -2.99
C ILE A 95 1.39 -5.96 -2.43
N GLN A 96 2.32 -6.39 -3.28
CA GLN A 96 3.44 -7.23 -2.86
C GLN A 96 4.59 -6.35 -2.38
N LEU A 97 5.17 -6.73 -1.25
CA LEU A 97 6.41 -6.15 -0.73
C LEU A 97 7.57 -7.03 -1.18
N GLN A 98 8.46 -6.49 -2.01
CA GLN A 98 9.71 -7.16 -2.34
C GLN A 98 10.83 -6.58 -1.48
N GLY A 99 11.48 -7.42 -0.69
CA GLY A 99 12.62 -7.06 0.17
C GLY A 99 13.86 -7.88 -0.17
N ASP A 100 15.04 -7.33 0.11
CA ASP A 100 16.33 -7.95 -0.24
C ASP A 100 16.65 -9.25 0.52
N ARG A 101 15.95 -9.54 1.63
CA ARG A 101 16.23 -10.71 2.50
C ARG A 101 15.25 -11.87 2.39
N GLN A 102 14.11 -11.72 1.71
CA GLN A 102 13.13 -12.80 1.59
C GLN A 102 12.37 -12.68 0.28
N PRO A 103 12.38 -13.74 -0.57
CA PRO A 103 11.57 -13.75 -1.77
C PRO A 103 10.09 -13.75 -1.34
N ASP A 104 9.38 -12.72 -1.80
CA ASP A 104 7.92 -12.69 -1.95
C ASP A 104 7.12 -12.96 -0.66
N THR A 105 7.24 -12.03 0.29
CA THR A 105 6.20 -11.90 1.32
C THR A 105 4.96 -11.25 0.68
N THR A 106 4.08 -12.09 0.13
CA THR A 106 2.78 -11.65 -0.38
C THR A 106 1.92 -11.23 0.81
N LEU A 107 1.79 -9.92 1.04
CA LEU A 107 0.79 -9.39 1.95
C LEU A 107 -0.55 -9.34 1.22
N LEU A 108 -1.27 -10.45 1.32
CA LEU A 108 -2.72 -10.43 1.15
C LEU A 108 -3.28 -9.49 2.24
N TRP A 109 -3.82 -8.35 1.79
CA TRP A 109 -4.49 -7.31 2.57
C TRP A 109 -3.59 -6.36 3.34
N TYR A 110 -3.58 -5.06 2.97
CA TYR A 110 -3.59 -3.91 3.90
C TYR A 110 -3.92 -2.59 3.16
N LEU A 111 -4.88 -2.63 2.24
CA LEU A 111 -5.57 -1.43 1.74
C LEU A 111 -7.08 -1.55 1.87
N SER A 112 -7.55 -2.44 2.76
CA SER A 112 -8.84 -2.24 3.38
C SER A 112 -8.67 -1.09 4.40
N PRO A 113 -9.53 -0.06 4.37
CA PRO A 113 -9.32 1.16 5.12
C PRO A 113 -9.63 1.19 6.63
N PRO A 114 -10.08 0.13 7.34
CA PRO A 114 -10.38 0.30 8.75
C PRO A 114 -9.13 0.25 9.66
N PHE A 115 -7.93 -0.05 9.13
CA PHE A 115 -6.75 -0.33 9.97
C PHE A 115 -5.78 0.85 10.20
N PHE A 116 -6.13 2.05 9.75
CA PHE A 116 -5.47 3.27 10.23
C PHE A 116 -6.36 3.95 11.26
N VAL A 117 -6.32 3.43 12.49
CA VAL A 117 -6.71 4.15 13.71
C VAL A 117 -5.44 4.45 14.47
#